data_AF-A0A536W135-F1
#
_entry.id   AF-A0A536W135-F1
#
_cell.length_a   1.000
_cell.length_b   1.000
_cell.length_c   1.000
_cell.angle_alpha   90.00
_cell.angle_beta   90.00
_cell.angle_gamma   90.00
#
_symmetry.space_group_name_H-M   'P 1'
#
loop_
_entity.id
_entity.type
_entity.pdbx_description
1 polymer ?
#
loop_
_entity_poly.entity_id
_entity_poly.type
_entity_poly.pdbx_seq_one_letter_code
_entity_poly.pdbx_strand_id
1 'polypeptide(L)'
;MTFTADAGDAQFGPWNPGIQSQIPAHLRHYCTIFRPENVFTSLADAEEMRDLTGLEFTELVTFQPRRLALHEVLIRVTADLSVPDGSRIEDLGINFRQMTGVLLNRCIEPRMSEIDAIYDAAKRRLSEIVTHELAGLDAAAADSTSALPTAKREFLSFFKRARAPTVVADSDVRDPDELIATWGAKAHSLPDGAEQTAYRALSTVVSALLIRHGSVWGSRQLIASLVTDMACNHFGSDEIGRMIEPWMIHAAEIEGYSLLPRQE
;
A
#
# COMPACT_ATOMS: atom_id res chain seq x y z
N MET A 1 41.84 -22.34 -24.56
CA MET A 1 41.02 -21.41 -25.36
C MET A 1 40.32 -20.48 -24.40
N THR A 2 40.86 -19.28 -24.27
CA THR A 2 40.40 -18.26 -23.33
C THR A 2 39.28 -17.49 -24.03
N PHE A 3 38.05 -17.57 -23.51
CA PHE A 3 36.98 -16.68 -23.96
C PHE A 3 37.28 -15.28 -23.44
N THR A 4 37.86 -14.44 -24.29
CA THR A 4 37.89 -12.99 -24.08
C THR A 4 36.50 -12.46 -24.37
N ALA A 5 35.70 -12.25 -23.32
CA ALA A 5 34.47 -11.47 -23.43
C ALA A 5 34.88 -10.02 -23.69
N ASP A 6 34.54 -9.54 -24.88
CA ASP A 6 34.68 -8.16 -25.29
C ASP A 6 33.91 -7.28 -24.30
N ALA A 7 34.62 -6.45 -23.54
CA ALA A 7 34.05 -5.53 -22.55
C ALA A 7 33.45 -4.32 -23.27
N GLY A 8 32.44 -4.57 -24.12
CA GLY A 8 31.60 -3.57 -24.74
C GLY A 8 30.27 -3.50 -24.00
N ASP A 9 30.16 -2.57 -23.06
CA ASP A 9 28.95 -1.79 -22.72
C ASP A 9 27.58 -2.50 -22.87
N ALA A 10 27.44 -3.72 -22.34
CA ALA A 10 26.25 -4.51 -22.57
C ALA A 10 25.20 -4.21 -21.49
N GLN A 11 24.42 -3.15 -21.70
CA GLN A 11 23.19 -2.84 -20.95
C GLN A 11 22.28 -4.07 -20.79
N PHE A 12 22.41 -5.04 -21.70
CA PHE A 12 21.66 -6.29 -21.72
C PHE A 12 22.58 -7.50 -21.71
N GLY A 13 22.21 -8.52 -20.96
CA GLY A 13 22.97 -9.77 -20.81
C GLY A 13 22.04 -10.97 -20.54
N PRO A 14 22.60 -12.16 -20.31
CA PRO A 14 21.80 -13.38 -20.06
C PRO A 14 20.78 -13.25 -18.91
N TRP A 15 21.05 -12.34 -17.96
CA TRP A 15 20.22 -12.06 -16.80
C TRP A 15 19.49 -10.70 -16.86
N ASN A 16 19.66 -9.96 -17.96
CA ASN A 16 18.91 -8.75 -18.28
C ASN A 16 18.67 -8.71 -19.79
N PRO A 17 17.73 -9.52 -20.33
CA PRO A 17 17.58 -9.72 -21.76
C PRO A 17 17.04 -8.48 -22.51
N GLY A 18 16.78 -7.36 -21.83
CA GLY A 18 16.20 -6.16 -22.44
C GLY A 18 14.73 -6.31 -22.84
N ILE A 19 14.08 -7.42 -22.44
CA ILE A 19 12.67 -7.65 -22.68
C ILE A 19 11.91 -7.29 -21.41
N GLN A 20 11.06 -6.28 -21.49
CA GLN A 20 10.02 -6.04 -20.49
C GLN A 20 8.82 -6.92 -20.84
N SER A 21 8.69 -8.07 -20.18
CA SER A 21 7.53 -8.95 -20.35
C SER A 21 6.30 -8.32 -19.68
N GLN A 22 5.60 -7.45 -20.40
CA GLN A 22 4.32 -6.92 -19.94
C GLN A 22 3.22 -7.93 -20.24
N ILE A 23 2.47 -8.32 -19.20
CA ILE A 23 1.35 -9.24 -19.35
C ILE A 23 0.29 -8.57 -20.25
N PRO A 24 -0.12 -9.22 -21.36
CA PRO A 24 -1.15 -8.68 -22.25
C PRO A 24 -2.42 -8.30 -21.50
N ALA A 25 -3.06 -7.19 -21.89
CA ALA A 25 -4.24 -6.66 -21.18
C ALA A 25 -5.34 -7.71 -20.95
N HIS A 26 -5.63 -8.52 -21.98
CA HIS A 26 -6.62 -9.60 -21.94
C HIS A 26 -6.25 -10.80 -21.05
N LEU A 27 -5.02 -10.84 -20.49
CA LEU A 27 -4.58 -11.85 -19.54
C LEU A 27 -4.36 -11.28 -18.13
N ARG A 28 -4.44 -9.96 -17.95
CA ARG A 28 -4.15 -9.32 -16.65
C ARG A 28 -5.05 -9.84 -15.55
N HIS A 29 -6.33 -10.08 -15.82
CA HIS A 29 -7.28 -10.58 -14.81
C HIS A 29 -6.91 -11.96 -14.23
N TYR A 30 -6.01 -12.71 -14.86
CA TYR A 30 -5.47 -13.96 -14.31
C TYR A 30 -4.33 -13.75 -13.29
N CYS A 31 -3.73 -12.55 -13.24
CA CYS A 31 -2.68 -12.26 -12.28
C CYS A 31 -3.26 -12.30 -10.87
N THR A 32 -2.52 -12.90 -9.94
CA THR A 32 -2.93 -13.07 -8.54
C THR A 32 -3.47 -11.78 -7.91
N ILE A 33 -2.87 -10.64 -8.24
CA ILE A 33 -3.21 -9.32 -7.71
C ILE A 33 -4.53 -8.74 -8.26
N PHE A 34 -5.17 -9.38 -9.24
CA PHE A 34 -6.46 -8.94 -9.81
C PHE A 34 -7.57 -9.99 -9.68
N ARG A 35 -7.25 -11.14 -9.09
CA ARG A 35 -8.25 -12.19 -8.88
C ARG A 35 -9.19 -11.79 -7.74
N PRO A 36 -10.51 -11.87 -7.93
CA PRO A 36 -11.49 -11.40 -6.93
C PRO A 36 -11.50 -12.26 -5.66
N GLU A 37 -10.81 -13.40 -5.64
CA GLU A 37 -10.57 -14.18 -4.42
C GLU A 37 -9.46 -13.60 -3.53
N ASN A 38 -8.63 -12.70 -4.07
CA ASN A 38 -7.42 -12.20 -3.41
C ASN A 38 -7.49 -10.72 -3.06
N VAL A 39 -8.29 -9.94 -3.78
CA VAL A 39 -8.35 -8.48 -3.64
C VAL A 39 -9.79 -7.98 -3.55
N PHE A 40 -9.98 -6.84 -2.90
CA PHE A 40 -11.24 -6.09 -2.92
C PHE A 40 -11.34 -5.19 -4.17
N THR A 41 -10.20 -4.70 -4.67
CA THR A 41 -10.13 -3.82 -5.84
C THR A 41 -10.32 -4.62 -7.11
N SER A 42 -11.27 -4.22 -7.97
CA SER A 42 -11.40 -4.84 -9.29
C SER A 42 -10.28 -4.37 -10.23
N LEU A 43 -10.00 -5.12 -11.31
CA LEU A 43 -9.04 -4.70 -12.32
C LEU A 43 -9.42 -3.34 -12.94
N ALA A 44 -10.72 -3.11 -13.16
CA ALA A 44 -11.20 -1.85 -13.72
C ALA A 44 -10.93 -0.67 -12.78
N ASP A 45 -11.21 -0.82 -11.48
CA ASP A 45 -10.95 0.22 -10.49
C ASP A 45 -9.43 0.48 -10.35
N ALA A 46 -8.61 -0.59 -10.38
CA ALA A 46 -7.17 -0.46 -10.33
C ALA A 46 -6.60 0.27 -11.56
N GLU A 47 -7.17 0.04 -12.76
CA GLU A 47 -6.81 0.76 -13.97
C GLU A 47 -7.21 2.24 -13.89
N GLU A 48 -8.41 2.54 -13.41
CA GLU A 48 -8.87 3.93 -13.19
C GLU A 48 -7.99 4.66 -12.17
N MET A 49 -7.70 4.03 -11.03
CA MET A 49 -6.82 4.61 -10.00
C MET A 49 -5.40 4.80 -10.52
N ARG A 50 -4.88 3.90 -11.36
CA ARG A 50 -3.57 4.07 -11.98
C ARG A 50 -3.56 5.23 -12.97
N ASP A 51 -4.60 5.36 -13.78
CA ASP A 51 -4.70 6.48 -14.72
C ASP A 51 -4.77 7.82 -13.98
N LEU A 52 -5.42 7.83 -12.81
CA LEU A 52 -5.55 8.97 -11.91
C LEU A 52 -4.26 9.30 -11.14
N THR A 53 -3.56 8.31 -10.59
CA THR A 53 -2.45 8.55 -9.66
C THR A 53 -1.09 8.38 -10.30
N GLY A 54 -1.00 7.53 -11.32
CA GLY A 54 0.26 7.03 -11.87
C GLY A 54 0.97 5.99 -11.00
N LEU A 55 0.39 5.57 -9.87
CA LEU A 55 0.97 4.54 -8.99
C LEU A 55 0.89 3.15 -9.63
N GLU A 56 1.82 2.27 -9.27
CA GLU A 56 1.82 0.90 -9.80
C GLU A 56 0.67 0.08 -9.23
N PHE A 57 0.22 -0.93 -9.98
CA PHE A 57 -0.90 -1.77 -9.56
C PHE A 57 -0.69 -2.43 -8.19
N THR A 58 0.55 -2.80 -7.86
CA THR A 58 0.90 -3.40 -6.57
C THR A 58 0.69 -2.46 -5.38
N GLU A 59 0.65 -1.14 -5.62
CA GLU A 59 0.35 -0.13 -4.60
C GLU A 59 -1.15 0.17 -4.51
N LEU A 60 -1.89 -0.02 -5.61
CA LEU A 60 -3.30 0.35 -5.73
C LEU A 60 -4.29 -0.77 -5.39
N VAL A 61 -3.89 -2.03 -5.52
CA VAL A 61 -4.77 -3.17 -5.21
C VAL A 61 -4.89 -3.37 -3.71
N THR A 62 -6.09 -3.47 -3.17
CA THR A 62 -6.33 -3.78 -1.75
C THR A 62 -6.52 -5.27 -1.58
N PHE A 63 -5.64 -5.93 -0.84
CA PHE A 63 -5.74 -7.37 -0.61
C PHE A 63 -6.81 -7.72 0.42
N GLN A 64 -7.45 -8.87 0.22
CA GLN A 64 -8.34 -9.48 1.19
C GLN A 64 -7.55 -10.05 2.39
N PRO A 65 -8.16 -10.11 3.60
CA PRO A 65 -7.50 -10.63 4.78
C PRO A 65 -6.94 -12.04 4.58
N ARG A 66 -7.69 -12.91 3.90
CA ARG A 66 -7.25 -14.27 3.53
C ARG A 66 -5.95 -14.27 2.71
N ARG A 67 -5.81 -13.33 1.77
CA ARG A 67 -4.62 -13.25 0.92
C ARG A 67 -3.41 -12.76 1.69
N LEU A 68 -3.61 -11.80 2.60
CA LEU A 68 -2.58 -11.33 3.53
C LEU A 68 -2.16 -12.45 4.48
N ALA A 69 -3.10 -13.19 5.06
CA ALA A 69 -2.79 -14.35 5.90
C ALA A 69 -1.97 -15.41 5.15
N LEU A 70 -2.31 -15.72 3.90
CA LEU A 70 -1.49 -16.60 3.07
C LEU A 70 -0.07 -16.04 2.86
N HIS A 71 0.06 -14.73 2.63
CA HIS A 71 1.38 -14.09 2.49
C HIS A 71 2.20 -14.25 3.77
N GLU A 72 1.59 -13.99 4.92
CA GLU A 72 2.22 -14.13 6.24
C GLU A 72 2.60 -15.58 6.59
N VAL A 73 1.83 -16.57 6.13
CA VAL A 73 2.20 -18.00 6.24
C VAL A 73 3.41 -18.30 5.36
N LEU A 74 3.41 -17.86 4.10
CA LEU A 74 4.52 -18.08 3.18
C LEU A 74 5.82 -17.52 3.76
N ILE A 75 5.78 -16.29 4.29
CA ILE A 75 6.92 -15.65 4.96
C ILE A 75 7.44 -16.54 6.10
N ARG A 76 6.57 -16.94 7.03
CA ARG A 76 6.97 -17.74 8.20
C ARG A 76 7.51 -19.12 7.84
N VAL A 77 6.90 -19.79 6.86
CA VAL A 77 7.42 -21.07 6.38
C VAL A 77 8.83 -20.89 5.80
N THR A 78 9.08 -19.80 5.06
CA THR A 78 10.42 -19.54 4.51
C THR A 78 11.45 -19.04 5.53
N ALA A 79 11.01 -18.31 6.55
CA ALA A 79 11.89 -17.62 7.49
C ALA A 79 12.16 -18.43 8.76
N ASP A 80 11.18 -19.20 9.22
CA ASP A 80 11.20 -19.81 10.55
C ASP A 80 11.23 -21.35 10.50
N LEU A 81 10.88 -21.99 9.38
CA LEU A 81 10.76 -23.45 9.29
C LEU A 81 11.82 -24.07 8.38
N SER A 82 12.35 -25.21 8.81
CA SER A 82 13.23 -26.03 7.98
C SER A 82 12.37 -26.85 7.01
N VAL A 83 12.48 -26.53 5.72
CA VAL A 83 11.82 -27.28 4.64
C VAL A 83 12.77 -28.34 4.08
N PRO A 84 12.40 -29.63 4.09
CA PRO A 84 13.25 -30.68 3.52
C PRO A 84 13.47 -30.47 2.01
N ASP A 85 14.72 -30.53 1.57
CA ASP A 85 15.15 -30.40 0.17
C ASP A 85 15.03 -31.70 -0.64
N GLY A 86 14.90 -32.84 0.04
CA GLY A 86 14.65 -34.15 -0.56
C GLY A 86 15.84 -34.70 -1.35
N SER A 87 15.56 -35.53 -2.36
CA SER A 87 16.58 -36.17 -3.20
C SER A 87 16.73 -35.50 -4.58
N ARG A 88 15.71 -34.73 -4.97
CA ARG A 88 15.61 -34.04 -6.26
C ARG A 88 15.41 -32.56 -6.00
N ILE A 89 15.93 -31.72 -6.90
CA ILE A 89 15.83 -30.26 -6.80
C ILE A 89 14.37 -29.78 -6.67
N GLU A 90 13.41 -30.48 -7.29
CA GLU A 90 11.99 -30.14 -7.22
C GLU A 90 11.32 -30.46 -5.87
N ASP A 91 11.92 -31.35 -5.06
CA ASP A 91 11.35 -31.83 -3.80
C ASP A 91 11.22 -30.68 -2.79
N LEU A 92 12.20 -29.76 -2.76
CA LEU A 92 12.12 -28.53 -1.95
C LEU A 92 10.81 -27.76 -2.19
N GLY A 93 10.47 -27.55 -3.47
CA GLY A 93 9.26 -26.81 -3.84
C GLY A 93 7.98 -27.60 -3.54
N ILE A 94 8.02 -28.94 -3.65
CA ILE A 94 6.90 -29.81 -3.29
C ILE A 94 6.65 -29.77 -1.78
N ASN A 95 7.70 -29.95 -0.98
CA ASN A 95 7.65 -29.95 0.48
C ASN A 95 7.22 -28.58 1.02
N PHE A 96 7.74 -27.49 0.46
CA PHE A 96 7.32 -26.13 0.80
C PHE A 96 5.81 -25.92 0.61
N ARG A 97 5.28 -26.31 -0.56
CA ARG A 97 3.85 -26.18 -0.86
C ARG A 97 2.99 -27.07 0.03
N GLN A 98 3.47 -28.27 0.34
CA GLN A 98 2.78 -29.19 1.24
C GLN A 98 2.71 -28.63 2.66
N MET A 99 3.85 -28.22 3.24
CA MET A 99 3.90 -27.63 4.58
C MET A 99 3.03 -26.38 4.69
N THR A 100 3.15 -25.46 3.71
CA THR A 100 2.31 -24.26 3.63
C THR A 100 0.83 -24.62 3.58
N GLY A 101 0.44 -25.59 2.74
CA GLY A 101 -0.96 -26.02 2.62
C GLY A 101 -1.51 -26.66 3.89
N VAL A 102 -0.71 -27.46 4.60
CA VAL A 102 -1.09 -28.05 5.89
C VAL A 102 -1.31 -26.95 6.93
N LEU A 103 -0.37 -26.03 7.08
CA LEU A 103 -0.47 -24.94 8.04
C LEU A 103 -1.64 -24.01 7.70
N LEU A 104 -1.81 -23.64 6.43
CA LEU A 104 -2.95 -22.83 6.02
C LEU A 104 -4.28 -23.50 6.39
N ASN A 105 -4.50 -24.76 5.98
CA ASN A 105 -5.78 -25.44 6.14
C ASN A 105 -6.10 -25.81 7.60
N ARG A 106 -5.09 -26.19 8.40
CA ARG A 106 -5.29 -26.67 9.78
C ARG A 106 -5.14 -25.59 10.83
N CYS A 107 -4.27 -24.61 10.59
CA CYS A 107 -3.95 -23.57 11.56
C CYS A 107 -4.71 -22.27 11.25
N ILE A 108 -4.74 -21.82 9.99
CA ILE A 108 -5.22 -20.48 9.63
C ILE A 108 -6.70 -20.48 9.24
N GLU A 109 -7.12 -21.34 8.31
CA GLU A 109 -8.49 -21.36 7.78
C GLU A 109 -9.58 -21.47 8.86
N PRO A 110 -9.44 -22.29 9.93
CA PRO A 110 -10.44 -22.37 11.00
C PRO A 110 -10.62 -21.07 11.80
N ARG A 111 -9.67 -20.14 11.72
CA ARG A 111 -9.61 -18.88 12.48
C ARG A 111 -9.74 -17.64 11.59
N MET A 112 -10.22 -17.80 10.35
CA MET A 112 -10.32 -16.66 9.44
C MET A 112 -11.18 -15.51 9.97
N SER A 113 -12.23 -15.80 10.74
CA SER A 113 -13.06 -14.75 11.35
C SER A 113 -12.28 -13.86 12.33
N GLU A 114 -11.26 -14.38 13.01
CA GLU A 114 -10.40 -13.59 13.89
C GLU A 114 -9.45 -12.70 13.06
N ILE A 115 -8.96 -13.23 11.94
CA ILE A 115 -8.13 -12.49 10.97
C ILE A 115 -8.93 -11.35 10.34
N ASP A 116 -10.17 -11.62 9.94
CA ASP A 116 -11.07 -10.61 9.38
C ASP A 116 -11.32 -9.49 10.41
N ALA A 117 -11.53 -9.84 11.69
CA ALA A 117 -11.73 -8.85 12.75
C ALA A 117 -10.49 -7.98 13.02
N ILE A 118 -9.29 -8.55 12.99
CA ILE A 118 -8.03 -7.80 13.12
C ILE A 118 -7.82 -6.88 11.92
N TYR A 119 -8.06 -7.38 10.70
CA TYR A 119 -7.98 -6.57 9.50
C TYR A 119 -8.95 -5.38 9.55
N ASP A 120 -10.22 -5.61 9.92
CA ASP A 120 -11.23 -4.57 10.03
C ASP A 120 -10.88 -3.53 11.10
N ALA A 121 -10.29 -3.97 12.23
CA ALA A 121 -9.79 -3.07 13.25
C ALA A 121 -8.61 -2.22 12.75
N ALA A 122 -7.68 -2.83 12.03
CA ALA A 122 -6.55 -2.13 11.42
C ALA A 122 -7.01 -1.10 10.38
N LYS A 123 -7.94 -1.47 9.49
CA LYS A 123 -8.52 -0.57 8.49
C LYS A 123 -9.26 0.61 9.12
N ARG A 124 -10.07 0.37 10.16
CA ARG A 124 -10.75 1.43 10.90
C ARG A 124 -9.76 2.40 11.54
N ARG A 125 -8.73 1.89 12.23
CA ARG A 125 -7.70 2.72 12.86
C ARG A 125 -6.98 3.61 11.85
N LEU A 126 -6.60 3.06 10.69
CA LEU A 126 -5.99 3.84 9.60
C LEU A 126 -6.95 4.91 9.08
N SER A 127 -8.22 4.55 8.83
CA SER A 127 -9.23 5.48 8.33
C SER A 127 -9.48 6.65 9.31
N GLU A 128 -9.50 6.39 10.61
CA GLU A 128 -9.63 7.40 11.65
C GLU A 128 -8.45 8.39 11.62
N ILE A 129 -7.21 7.90 11.56
CA ILE A 129 -6.00 8.74 11.48
C ILE A 129 -6.03 9.62 10.22
N VAL A 130 -6.30 9.01 9.06
CA VAL A 130 -6.32 9.69 7.76
C VAL A 130 -7.42 10.75 7.71
N THR A 131 -8.63 10.39 8.16
CA THR A 131 -9.77 11.32 8.19
C THR A 131 -9.52 12.49 9.13
N HIS A 132 -8.96 12.22 10.32
CA HIS A 132 -8.61 13.26 11.28
C HIS A 132 -7.58 14.24 10.69
N GLU A 133 -6.51 13.73 10.07
CA GLU A 133 -5.48 14.59 9.46
C GLU A 133 -6.06 15.45 8.33
N LEU A 134 -6.87 14.86 7.45
CA LEU A 134 -7.48 15.57 6.34
C LEU A 134 -8.51 16.62 6.79
N ALA A 135 -9.26 16.35 7.85
CA ALA A 135 -10.18 17.32 8.48
C ALA A 135 -9.43 18.45 9.20
N GLY A 136 -8.25 18.18 9.77
CA GLY A 136 -7.39 19.20 10.37
C GLY A 136 -6.94 20.28 9.36
N LEU A 137 -6.79 19.91 8.08
CA LEU A 137 -6.49 20.86 7.01
C LEU A 137 -7.64 21.85 6.76
N ASP A 138 -8.90 21.41 6.91
CA ASP A 138 -10.07 22.29 6.76
C ASP A 138 -10.17 23.32 7.87
N ALA A 139 -10.02 22.86 9.12
CA ALA A 139 -10.11 23.75 10.28
C ALA A 139 -9.02 24.84 10.22
N ALA A 140 -7.80 24.47 9.84
CA ALA A 140 -6.70 25.41 9.68
C ALA A 140 -6.94 26.42 8.53
N ALA A 141 -7.54 25.99 7.43
CA ALA A 141 -7.93 26.89 6.32
C ALA A 141 -9.05 27.85 6.76
N ALA A 142 -10.08 27.35 7.43
CA ALA A 142 -11.20 28.15 7.92
C ALA A 142 -10.78 29.21 8.97
N ASP A 143 -9.88 28.86 9.90
CA ASP A 143 -9.33 29.80 10.87
C ASP A 143 -8.48 30.90 10.18
N SER A 144 -7.74 30.53 9.12
CA SER A 144 -6.92 31.47 8.34
C SER A 144 -7.78 32.46 7.55
N THR A 145 -8.93 32.04 7.01
CA THR A 145 -9.89 32.93 6.33
C THR A 145 -10.65 33.85 7.29
N SER A 146 -10.75 33.51 8.58
CA SER A 146 -11.45 34.33 9.59
C SER A 146 -10.64 35.56 10.06
N ALA A 147 -9.33 35.61 9.76
CA ALA A 147 -8.46 36.72 10.13
C ALA A 147 -8.55 37.88 9.10
N LEU A 148 -9.67 38.60 9.09
CA LEU A 148 -9.77 39.88 8.38
C LEU A 148 -8.93 40.96 9.11
N PRO A 149 -7.92 41.58 8.48
CA PRO A 149 -7.40 42.84 8.99
C PRO A 149 -8.45 43.93 8.77
N THR A 150 -8.94 44.54 9.86
CA THR A 150 -9.76 45.76 9.82
C THR A 150 -8.94 46.93 9.27
N ALA A 151 -8.85 47.04 7.95
CA ALA A 151 -8.35 48.22 7.27
C ALA A 151 -9.51 49.18 7.00
N LYS A 152 -9.59 50.26 7.77
CA LYS A 152 -10.40 51.43 7.43
C LYS A 152 -9.86 52.05 6.15
N ARG A 153 -10.66 52.11 5.07
CA ARG A 153 -10.77 53.32 4.24
C ARG A 153 -11.93 53.29 3.25
N GLU A 154 -12.47 54.48 3.07
CA GLU A 154 -13.72 54.88 2.44
C GLU A 154 -13.72 54.79 0.90
N PHE A 155 -14.90 54.45 0.37
CA PHE A 155 -15.62 54.98 -0.80
C PHE A 155 -14.82 55.45 -2.05
N LEU A 156 -14.96 54.71 -3.16
CA LEU A 156 -15.74 55.12 -4.36
C LEU A 156 -15.70 54.04 -5.46
N SER A 157 -16.85 53.86 -6.08
CA SER A 157 -17.20 52.87 -7.11
C SER A 157 -16.74 53.29 -8.52
N PHE A 158 -16.50 52.33 -9.43
CA PHE A 158 -17.26 52.13 -10.68
C PHE A 158 -16.45 51.45 -11.83
N PHE A 159 -17.09 50.45 -12.46
CA PHE A 159 -16.85 49.79 -13.77
C PHE A 159 -15.71 48.77 -13.96
N LYS A 160 -16.06 47.47 -14.07
CA LYS A 160 -16.10 46.70 -15.34
C LYS A 160 -16.34 45.18 -15.18
N ARG A 161 -17.32 44.70 -15.97
CA ARG A 161 -17.42 43.43 -16.71
C ARG A 161 -17.39 42.10 -15.94
N ALA A 162 -18.56 41.47 -15.83
CA ALA A 162 -18.74 40.10 -15.37
C ALA A 162 -17.99 39.10 -16.27
N ARG A 163 -17.08 38.35 -15.66
CA ARG A 163 -16.41 37.18 -16.23
C ARG A 163 -17.19 35.93 -15.80
N ALA A 164 -17.42 35.02 -16.74
CA ALA A 164 -18.07 33.73 -16.53
C ALA A 164 -17.44 32.95 -15.36
N PRO A 165 -18.18 32.06 -14.68
CA PRO A 165 -17.69 31.41 -13.48
C PRO A 165 -16.53 30.50 -13.86
N THR A 166 -15.32 30.91 -13.50
CA THR A 166 -14.20 30.00 -13.34
C THR A 166 -14.64 29.02 -12.27
N VAL A 167 -14.65 27.72 -12.58
CA VAL A 167 -14.75 26.67 -11.56
C VAL A 167 -13.72 27.03 -10.49
N VAL A 168 -14.21 27.23 -9.27
CA VAL A 168 -13.39 27.56 -8.11
C VAL A 168 -12.49 26.35 -7.89
N ALA A 169 -11.25 26.45 -8.37
CA ALA A 169 -10.17 25.73 -7.74
C ALA A 169 -10.08 26.35 -6.34
N ASP A 170 -10.58 25.62 -5.35
CA ASP A 170 -10.44 25.97 -3.95
C ASP A 170 -8.97 25.75 -3.56
N SER A 171 -8.10 26.65 -4.03
CA SER A 171 -6.68 26.65 -3.75
C SER A 171 -6.38 27.73 -2.72
N ASP A 172 -6.81 27.49 -1.49
CA ASP A 172 -6.25 28.15 -0.30
C ASP A 172 -5.69 27.09 0.66
N VAL A 173 -5.06 26.08 0.06
CA VAL A 173 -4.40 24.95 0.73
C VAL A 173 -2.96 25.37 0.98
N ARG A 174 -2.45 25.10 2.19
CA ARG A 174 -1.02 25.09 2.52
C ARG A 174 -0.23 24.48 1.35
N ASP A 175 0.95 25.01 1.04
CA ASP A 175 1.79 24.54 -0.07
C ASP A 175 1.84 22.99 -0.07
N PRO A 176 1.30 22.31 -1.11
CA PRO A 176 1.22 20.86 -1.14
C PRO A 176 2.58 20.19 -0.92
N ASP A 177 3.66 20.83 -1.35
CA ASP A 177 5.03 20.35 -1.12
C ASP A 177 5.42 20.40 0.38
N GLU A 178 4.98 21.44 1.11
CA GLU A 178 5.17 21.56 2.56
C GLU A 178 4.37 20.49 3.32
N LEU A 179 3.15 20.19 2.87
CA LEU A 179 2.32 19.11 3.44
C LEU A 179 2.98 17.74 3.25
N ILE A 180 3.43 17.45 2.03
CA ILE A 180 4.15 16.20 1.72
C ILE A 180 5.40 16.06 2.57
N ALA A 181 6.19 17.13 2.70
CA ALA A 181 7.39 17.15 3.53
C ALA A 181 7.05 16.93 5.02
N THR A 182 5.97 17.54 5.51
CA THR A 182 5.49 17.38 6.90
C THR A 182 5.08 15.93 7.17
N TRP A 183 4.26 15.33 6.31
CA TRP A 183 3.86 13.92 6.48
C TRP A 183 5.03 12.97 6.32
N GLY A 184 5.94 13.25 5.38
CA GLY A 184 7.20 12.51 5.25
C GLY A 184 8.01 12.55 6.55
N ALA A 185 8.21 13.72 7.14
CA ALA A 185 8.93 13.87 8.41
C ALA A 185 8.23 13.14 9.57
N LYS A 186 6.89 13.26 9.68
CA LYS A 186 6.11 12.51 10.68
C LYS A 186 6.35 11.00 10.52
N ALA A 187 6.20 10.47 9.31
CA ALA A 187 6.42 9.06 9.01
C ALA A 187 7.84 8.57 9.36
N HIS A 188 8.88 9.38 9.14
CA HIS A 188 10.25 8.99 9.50
C HIS A 188 10.52 9.04 11.02
N SER A 189 9.78 9.87 11.76
CA SER A 189 9.97 10.07 13.19
C SER A 189 9.20 9.08 14.08
N LEU A 190 8.16 8.46 13.53
CA LEU A 190 7.27 7.56 14.25
C LEU A 190 7.77 6.11 14.20
N PRO A 191 7.57 5.33 15.28
CA PRO A 191 7.84 3.90 15.24
C PRO A 191 6.89 3.19 14.27
N ASP A 192 7.27 1.99 13.83
CA ASP A 192 6.46 1.15 12.94
C ASP A 192 5.07 0.91 13.55
N GLY A 193 4.03 1.25 12.79
CA GLY A 193 2.65 1.17 13.22
C GLY A 193 1.70 2.05 12.41
N ALA A 194 0.43 2.08 12.83
CA ALA A 194 -0.66 2.68 12.05
C ALA A 194 -0.42 4.14 11.64
N GLU A 195 0.07 4.99 12.55
CA GLU A 195 0.30 6.40 12.25
C GLU A 195 1.42 6.59 11.23
N GLN A 196 2.54 5.89 11.42
CA GLN A 196 3.68 5.92 10.51
C GLN A 196 3.26 5.49 9.10
N THR A 197 2.52 4.37 8.98
CA THR A 197 2.04 3.87 7.70
C THR A 197 1.02 4.84 7.06
N ALA A 198 0.12 5.41 7.84
CA ALA A 198 -0.85 6.38 7.35
C ALA A 198 -0.19 7.65 6.79
N TYR A 199 0.79 8.23 7.49
CA TYR A 199 1.50 9.42 7.00
C TYR A 199 2.37 9.14 5.79
N ARG A 200 3.03 7.97 5.74
CA ARG A 200 3.74 7.53 4.53
C ARG A 200 2.77 7.44 3.35
N ALA A 201 1.61 6.83 3.56
CA ALA A 201 0.61 6.68 2.52
C ALA A 201 0.02 8.00 2.05
N LEU A 202 -0.27 8.94 2.97
CA LEU A 202 -0.67 10.31 2.64
C LEU A 202 0.36 11.00 1.75
N SER A 203 1.62 10.97 2.17
CA SER A 203 2.74 11.57 1.43
C SER A 203 2.84 11.00 0.01
N THR A 204 2.80 9.67 -0.12
CA THR A 204 2.88 8.98 -1.42
C THR A 204 1.70 9.33 -2.34
N VAL A 205 0.46 9.20 -1.87
CA VAL A 205 -0.73 9.43 -2.70
C VAL A 205 -0.83 10.88 -3.16
N VAL A 206 -0.61 11.84 -2.24
CA VAL A 206 -0.72 13.26 -2.59
C VAL A 206 0.42 13.67 -3.52
N SER A 207 1.64 13.16 -3.31
CA SER A 207 2.75 13.36 -4.26
C SER A 207 2.40 12.83 -5.66
N ALA A 208 1.83 11.62 -5.74
CA ALA A 208 1.46 11.00 -7.00
C ALA A 208 0.41 11.84 -7.76
N LEU A 209 -0.62 12.31 -7.06
CA LEU A 209 -1.66 13.19 -7.63
C LEU A 209 -1.08 14.52 -8.11
N LEU A 210 -0.17 15.15 -7.34
CA LEU A 210 0.49 16.39 -7.75
C LEU A 210 1.35 16.20 -9.00
N ILE A 211 2.15 15.13 -9.06
CA ILE A 211 2.98 14.82 -10.23
C ILE A 211 2.11 14.60 -11.48
N ARG A 212 0.96 13.93 -11.32
CA ARG A 212 0.07 13.58 -12.42
C ARG A 212 -0.77 14.76 -12.92
N HIS A 213 -1.26 15.62 -12.02
CA HIS A 213 -2.25 16.65 -12.33
C HIS A 213 -1.78 18.09 -12.11
N GLY A 214 -0.59 18.30 -11.54
CA GLY A 214 -0.08 19.62 -11.15
C GLY A 214 -0.79 20.27 -9.96
N SER A 215 -1.76 19.57 -9.35
CA SER A 215 -2.52 19.99 -8.18
C SER A 215 -3.09 18.77 -7.48
N VAL A 216 -3.47 18.90 -6.20
CA VAL A 216 -4.15 17.81 -5.48
C VAL A 216 -5.54 17.66 -6.08
N TRP A 217 -5.72 16.61 -6.89
CA TRP A 217 -6.98 16.32 -7.58
C TRP A 217 -7.80 15.27 -6.82
N GLY A 218 -9.13 15.44 -6.81
CA GLY A 218 -10.07 14.49 -6.22
C GLY A 218 -10.68 14.99 -4.91
N SER A 219 -11.78 14.36 -4.49
CA SER A 219 -12.40 14.68 -3.21
C SER A 219 -11.55 14.16 -2.05
N ARG A 220 -11.65 14.79 -0.86
CA ARG A 220 -11.00 14.26 0.34
C ARG A 220 -11.44 12.84 0.68
N GLN A 221 -12.69 12.49 0.39
CA GLN A 221 -13.19 11.14 0.60
C GLN A 221 -12.47 10.12 -0.31
N LEU A 222 -12.22 10.49 -1.57
CA LEU A 222 -11.45 9.64 -2.49
C LEU A 222 -10.01 9.49 -2.02
N ILE A 223 -9.35 10.58 -1.65
CA ILE A 223 -7.98 10.57 -1.12
C ILE A 223 -7.91 9.71 0.16
N ALA A 224 -8.86 9.89 1.08
CA ALA A 224 -8.93 9.13 2.31
C ALA A 224 -9.10 7.63 2.06
N SER A 225 -9.97 7.24 1.12
CA SER A 225 -10.15 5.84 0.73
C SER A 225 -8.85 5.26 0.18
N LEU A 226 -8.26 5.92 -0.82
CA LEU A 226 -7.04 5.45 -1.50
C LEU A 226 -5.86 5.29 -0.52
N VAL A 227 -5.66 6.29 0.34
CA VAL A 227 -4.61 6.26 1.38
C VAL A 227 -4.86 5.14 2.38
N THR A 228 -6.11 4.99 2.86
CA THR A 228 -6.47 3.93 3.80
C THR A 228 -6.23 2.56 3.19
N ASP A 229 -6.69 2.36 1.96
CA ASP A 229 -6.59 1.09 1.24
C ASP A 229 -5.12 0.70 0.96
N MET A 230 -4.29 1.67 0.53
CA MET A 230 -2.86 1.45 0.32
C MET A 230 -2.13 1.15 1.63
N ALA A 231 -2.40 1.91 2.70
CA ALA A 231 -1.81 1.67 4.02
C ALA A 231 -2.22 0.33 4.63
N CYS A 232 -3.45 -0.11 4.37
CA CYS A 232 -4.01 -1.33 4.94
C CYS A 232 -3.30 -2.60 4.46
N ASN A 233 -2.74 -2.61 3.25
CA ASN A 233 -1.95 -3.75 2.77
C ASN A 233 -0.71 -3.99 3.64
N HIS A 234 -0.03 -2.94 4.07
CA HIS A 234 1.19 -3.07 4.87
C HIS A 234 0.85 -3.28 6.35
N PHE A 235 0.14 -2.33 6.96
CA PHE A 235 -0.18 -2.38 8.38
C PHE A 235 -1.11 -3.55 8.73
N GLY A 236 -2.05 -3.89 7.85
CA GLY A 236 -2.91 -5.06 8.01
C GLY A 236 -2.14 -6.38 7.92
N SER A 237 -1.15 -6.49 7.03
CA SER A 237 -0.29 -7.68 6.97
C SER A 237 0.52 -7.84 8.25
N ASP A 238 1.10 -6.76 8.77
CA ASP A 238 1.87 -6.78 10.03
C ASP A 238 1.03 -7.20 11.23
N GLU A 239 -0.19 -6.66 11.37
CA GLU A 239 -1.12 -7.04 12.44
C GLU A 239 -1.55 -8.50 12.34
N ILE A 240 -1.88 -8.97 11.12
CA ILE A 240 -2.19 -10.38 10.88
C ILE A 240 -0.98 -11.25 11.22
N GLY A 241 0.22 -10.85 10.78
CA GLY A 241 1.46 -11.54 11.07
C GLY A 241 1.67 -11.71 12.57
N ARG A 242 1.62 -10.61 13.33
CA ARG A 242 1.73 -10.63 14.81
C ARG A 242 0.72 -11.58 15.45
N MET A 243 -0.51 -11.61 14.95
CA MET A 243 -1.55 -12.49 15.48
C MET A 243 -1.28 -13.98 15.18
N ILE A 244 -0.89 -14.30 13.94
CA ILE A 244 -0.74 -15.71 13.53
C ILE A 244 0.59 -16.32 13.96
N GLU A 245 1.59 -15.53 14.31
CA GLU A 245 2.90 -16.02 14.75
C GLU A 245 2.82 -17.09 15.86
N PRO A 246 2.17 -16.86 17.02
CA PRO A 246 2.04 -17.88 18.04
C PRO A 246 1.25 -19.11 17.55
N TRP A 247 0.32 -18.92 16.62
CA TRP A 247 -0.45 -20.03 16.04
C TRP A 247 0.42 -20.91 15.15
N MET A 248 1.29 -20.30 14.37
CA MET A 248 2.23 -20.98 13.48
C MET A 248 3.25 -21.80 14.26
N ILE A 249 3.80 -21.24 15.34
CA ILE A 249 4.72 -21.96 16.24
C ILE A 249 4.03 -23.20 16.81
N HIS A 250 2.82 -23.05 17.36
CA HIS A 250 2.09 -24.17 17.93
C HIS A 250 1.71 -25.23 16.88
N ALA A 251 1.31 -24.82 15.69
CA ALA A 251 0.99 -25.73 14.61
C ALA A 251 2.23 -26.49 14.09
N ALA A 252 3.38 -25.82 14.01
CA ALA A 252 4.64 -26.45 13.66
C ALA A 252 5.02 -27.55 14.67
N GLU A 253 4.82 -27.32 15.97
CA GLU A 253 5.03 -28.34 17.01
C GLU A 253 4.11 -29.56 16.83
N ILE A 254 2.82 -29.33 16.56
CA ILE A 254 1.84 -30.42 16.34
C ILE A 254 2.18 -31.24 15.10
N GLU A 255 2.55 -30.57 14.00
CA GLU A 255 2.90 -31.22 12.72
C GLU A 255 4.33 -31.80 12.71
N GLY A 256 5.11 -31.57 13.77
CA GLY A 256 6.48 -32.07 13.90
C GLY A 256 7.47 -31.36 12.98
N TYR A 257 7.21 -30.11 12.61
CA TYR A 257 8.11 -29.30 11.80
C TYR A 257 9.24 -28.69 12.64
N SER A 258 10.46 -28.72 12.09
CA SER A 258 11.64 -28.15 12.76
C SER A 258 11.74 -26.65 12.51
N LEU A 259 12.01 -25.89 13.56
CA LEU A 259 12.34 -24.47 13.45
C LEU A 259 13.76 -24.29 12.91
N LEU A 260 13.97 -23.23 12.13
CA LEU A 260 15.30 -22.78 11.74
C LEU A 260 16.05 -22.22 12.96
N PRO A 261 17.39 -22.37 13.00
CA PRO A 261 18.18 -21.75 14.04
C PRO A 261 18.07 -20.23 13.93
N ARG A 262 18.13 -19.55 15.07
CA ARG A 262 18.17 -18.09 15.12
C ARG A 262 19.39 -17.60 14.33
N GLN A 263 19.16 -16.74 13.34
CA GLN A 263 20.25 -16.11 12.59
C GLN A 263 20.84 -14.97 13.45
N GLU A 264 22.16 -14.96 13.61
CA GLU A 264 22.94 -13.91 14.31
C GLU A 264 23.29 -12.75 13.36
#